data_AF-A0A521ZTR9-F1
#
_entry.id   AF-A0A521ZTR9-F1
#
_cell.length_a   1.000
_cell.length_b   1.000
_cell.length_c   1.000
_cell.angle_alpha   90.00
_cell.angle_beta   90.00
_cell.angle_gamma   90.00
#
_symmetry.space_group_name_H-M   'P 1'
#
loop_
_entity.id
_entity.type
_entity.pdbx_description
1 polymer ?
#
loop_
_entity_poly.entity_id
_entity_poly.type
_entity_poly.pdbx_seq_one_letter_code
_entity_poly.pdbx_strand_id
1 'polypeptide(L)'
;MGVNKNNNKTLADIRAVSSVSSPWERGNTLFLRNLSQPVLVSRGRKSTEFFTEDSKLYVTPQEQALLDQGVPLDRSVKRWDNVSSRIVNRYQQYRPGKNDMLTNALLKRFHNLQAIAKEPGQWMGRLTLPQLWNASMVAAVLIGMVSMTFIYQYLGQGASAKTNESTPIHLAAIDSKTDSKNEVAFADKAFDDETYAYFSRTIKTLEETKKDEFEARIREMVKGYPIAEMVPYIVKQDKLVAAFLISIAKKESGWGEHVPVLNGRDCFNYWGYRGIRKLMGTGGHTCFDSREDAVETVAKRISFLVSSKKLNTPEKMIIWKCGSDCNATGGQAAARKWISDVDLYFKKLNK
;
A
#
# COMPACT_ATOMS: atom_id res chain seq x y z
N MET A 1 82.16 4.85 30.69
CA MET A 1 82.62 4.53 32.06
C MET A 1 82.40 5.77 32.93
N GLY A 2 82.14 5.62 34.23
CA GLY A 2 81.64 6.69 35.14
C GLY A 2 80.10 6.80 35.06
N VAL A 3 79.27 6.30 35.98
CA VAL A 3 79.27 6.20 37.47
C VAL A 3 78.87 7.50 38.18
N ASN A 4 77.55 7.75 38.17
CA ASN A 4 76.65 7.91 39.33
C ASN A 4 77.20 8.51 40.67
N LYS A 5 76.48 9.49 41.26
CA LYS A 5 76.16 9.56 42.71
C LYS A 5 75.19 10.71 43.11
N ASN A 6 74.20 10.36 43.95
CA ASN A 6 73.68 11.12 45.12
C ASN A 6 72.70 12.31 44.90
N ASN A 7 71.75 12.65 45.81
CA ASN A 7 71.24 11.98 47.03
C ASN A 7 69.86 12.54 47.53
N ASN A 8 69.00 11.63 48.02
CA ASN A 8 68.03 11.67 49.15
C ASN A 8 67.47 12.96 49.80
N LYS A 9 66.13 12.95 50.05
CA LYS A 9 65.33 13.20 51.32
C LYS A 9 63.96 13.84 50.98
N THR A 10 62.76 13.30 51.29
CA THR A 10 62.05 13.05 52.59
C THR A 10 61.86 14.30 53.46
N LEU A 11 60.73 14.63 54.11
CA LEU A 11 59.52 13.88 54.52
C LEU A 11 58.39 14.87 55.01
N ALA A 12 57.17 14.36 55.29
CA ALA A 12 56.05 14.97 56.07
C ALA A 12 55.25 16.16 55.43
N ASP A 13 53.91 16.22 55.40
CA ASP A 13 52.79 16.01 56.38
C ASP A 13 52.49 17.24 57.27
N ILE A 14 51.25 17.61 57.67
CA ILE A 14 49.86 17.39 57.15
C ILE A 14 48.87 18.30 57.94
N ARG A 15 47.73 18.76 57.36
CA ARG A 15 46.55 19.42 58.02
C ARG A 15 46.81 20.80 58.72
N ALA A 16 45.85 21.65 59.12
CA ALA A 16 44.36 21.71 59.13
C ALA A 16 43.89 23.20 59.28
N VAL A 17 42.62 23.66 59.27
CA VAL A 17 41.31 23.26 58.67
C VAL A 17 40.30 24.41 58.96
N SER A 18 39.51 24.87 57.97
CA SER A 18 38.24 25.63 58.17
C SER A 18 37.41 25.70 56.87
N SER A 19 36.08 25.84 56.82
CA SER A 19 34.95 25.22 57.52
C SER A 19 33.66 25.86 56.98
N VAL A 20 32.78 25.04 56.37
CA VAL A 20 31.29 25.17 56.36
C VAL A 20 30.60 26.44 55.82
N SER A 21 29.84 26.30 54.73
CA SER A 21 28.36 26.50 54.71
C SER A 21 27.75 26.27 53.30
N SER A 22 26.44 26.02 53.24
CA SER A 22 25.62 25.72 52.03
C SER A 22 24.15 26.14 52.31
N PRO A 23 23.15 25.93 51.42
CA PRO A 23 23.08 25.87 49.96
C PRO A 23 22.06 26.93 49.39
N TRP A 24 21.38 26.63 48.26
CA TRP A 24 20.18 27.27 47.64
C TRP A 24 20.35 28.13 46.36
N GLU A 25 19.94 27.51 45.24
CA GLU A 25 19.05 28.01 44.17
C GLU A 25 19.38 29.18 43.20
N ARG A 26 18.92 28.95 41.94
CA ARG A 26 18.85 29.83 40.74
C ARG A 26 20.23 30.19 40.15
N GLY A 27 20.42 30.23 38.82
CA GLY A 27 19.53 30.02 37.68
C GLY A 27 20.05 30.77 36.45
N ASN A 28 19.76 30.28 35.24
CA ASN A 28 20.00 30.90 33.91
C ASN A 28 21.43 30.86 33.29
N THR A 29 21.58 29.85 32.42
CA THR A 29 21.94 30.00 30.98
C THR A 29 23.07 30.96 30.56
N LEU A 30 24.21 30.37 30.14
CA LEU A 30 24.94 30.80 28.94
C LEU A 30 25.91 29.70 28.43
N PHE A 31 25.34 28.58 27.97
CA PHE A 31 26.08 27.62 27.13
C PHE A 31 25.58 27.74 25.69
N LEU A 32 26.30 28.51 24.87
CA LEU A 32 26.05 28.61 23.44
C LEU A 32 26.33 27.24 22.79
N ARG A 33 25.27 26.62 22.26
CA ARG A 33 25.37 25.37 21.49
C ARG A 33 26.18 25.62 20.23
N ASN A 34 27.40 25.09 20.19
CA ASN A 34 28.11 24.92 18.92
C ASN A 34 27.45 23.75 18.18
N LEU A 35 26.44 24.04 17.37
CA LEU A 35 25.70 23.04 16.58
C LEU A 35 26.64 22.45 15.54
N SER A 36 27.04 21.20 15.75
CA SER A 36 27.84 20.42 14.80
C SER A 36 27.10 20.31 13.47
N GLN A 37 27.49 21.10 12.48
CA GLN A 37 26.95 20.98 11.12
C GLN A 37 27.29 19.59 10.55
N PRO A 38 26.37 18.95 9.81
CA PRO A 38 26.62 17.64 9.22
C PRO A 38 27.69 17.75 8.13
N VAL A 39 28.85 17.17 8.38
CA VAL A 39 29.96 17.12 7.40
C VAL A 39 29.79 15.90 6.50
N LEU A 40 29.59 16.13 5.20
CA LEU A 40 29.53 15.09 4.19
C LEU A 40 30.94 14.76 3.68
N VAL A 41 31.22 13.46 3.51
CA VAL A 41 32.52 12.96 3.05
C VAL A 41 32.33 12.23 1.72
N SER A 42 32.95 12.74 0.66
CA SER A 42 32.88 12.15 -0.69
C SER A 42 34.25 12.22 -1.36
N ARG A 43 34.70 11.09 -1.93
CA ARG A 43 35.98 10.95 -2.65
C ARG A 43 37.18 11.62 -1.95
N GLY A 44 37.28 11.45 -0.63
CA GLY A 44 38.38 11.97 0.18
C GLY A 44 38.31 13.47 0.54
N ARG A 45 37.26 14.20 0.15
CA ARG A 45 37.02 15.59 0.55
C ARG A 45 35.83 15.69 1.51
N LYS A 46 35.90 16.68 2.41
CA LYS A 46 34.86 17.01 3.40
C LYS A 46 34.18 18.31 2.98
N SER A 47 32.84 18.35 2.97
CA SER A 47 32.03 19.53 2.67
C SER A 47 30.96 19.73 3.75
N THR A 48 30.67 20.97 4.11
CA THR A 48 29.53 21.39 4.94
C THR A 48 28.31 21.79 4.12
N GLU A 49 28.47 21.94 2.81
CA GLU A 49 27.42 22.35 1.88
C GLU A 49 26.82 21.15 1.15
N PHE A 50 25.49 21.13 1.05
CA PHE A 50 24.70 20.13 0.34
C PHE A 50 24.30 20.67 -1.03
N PHE A 51 24.81 20.06 -2.09
CA PHE A 51 24.56 20.48 -3.47
C PHE A 51 23.46 19.64 -4.09
N THR A 52 22.37 20.27 -4.53
CA THR A 52 21.41 19.68 -5.47
C THR A 52 21.64 20.27 -6.86
N GLU A 53 21.96 19.41 -7.83
CA GLU A 53 22.14 19.80 -9.24
C GLU A 53 20.84 20.42 -9.81
N ASP A 54 19.68 20.11 -9.22
CA ASP A 54 18.36 20.56 -9.65
C ASP A 54 18.08 22.08 -9.47
N SER A 55 18.89 22.80 -8.67
CA SER A 55 18.57 24.20 -8.32
C SER A 55 18.80 25.21 -9.46
N LYS A 56 19.65 24.89 -10.46
CA LYS A 56 20.03 25.75 -11.60
C LYS A 56 20.57 27.17 -11.25
N LEU A 57 20.82 27.45 -9.96
CA LEU A 57 21.27 28.75 -9.45
C LEU A 57 22.79 28.98 -9.62
N TYR A 58 23.56 27.92 -9.82
CA TYR A 58 25.01 27.94 -9.98
C TYR A 58 25.44 26.98 -11.10
N VAL A 59 26.62 27.20 -11.69
CA VAL A 59 27.20 26.29 -12.69
C VAL A 59 27.73 25.04 -11.98
N THR A 60 27.23 23.86 -12.33
CA THR A 60 27.79 22.61 -11.77
C THR A 60 29.15 22.30 -12.39
N PRO A 61 30.03 21.49 -11.75
CA PRO A 61 31.30 21.09 -12.37
C PRO A 61 31.14 20.35 -13.71
N GLN A 62 30.00 19.69 -13.93
CA GLN A 62 29.67 19.05 -15.21
C GLN A 62 29.24 20.08 -16.27
N GLU A 63 28.42 21.06 -15.88
CA GLU A 63 28.03 22.19 -16.73
C GLU A 63 29.24 23.05 -17.11
N GLN A 64 30.19 23.26 -16.19
CA GLN A 64 31.44 23.97 -16.47
C GLN A 64 32.26 23.25 -17.53
N ALA A 65 32.43 21.94 -17.41
CA ALA A 65 33.15 21.14 -18.42
C ALA A 65 32.45 21.15 -19.80
N LEU A 66 31.16 21.47 -19.88
CA LEU A 66 30.41 21.67 -21.12
C LEU A 66 30.59 23.09 -21.69
N LEU A 67 30.62 24.12 -20.83
CA LEU A 67 31.00 25.48 -21.22
C LEU A 67 32.43 25.54 -21.75
N ASP A 68 33.37 24.82 -21.13
CA ASP A 68 34.76 24.67 -21.56
C ASP A 68 34.86 23.98 -22.94
N GLN A 69 33.84 23.21 -23.33
CA GLN A 69 33.68 22.59 -24.66
C GLN A 69 32.85 23.45 -25.64
N GLY A 70 32.48 24.68 -25.26
CA GLY A 70 31.69 25.59 -26.09
C GLY A 70 30.20 25.25 -26.19
N VAL A 71 29.68 24.35 -25.34
CA VAL A 71 28.27 23.94 -25.35
C VAL A 71 27.43 24.94 -24.54
N PRO A 72 26.44 25.62 -25.14
CA PRO A 72 25.59 26.57 -24.43
C PRO A 72 24.62 25.86 -23.46
N LEU A 73 24.47 26.40 -22.26
CA LEU A 73 23.55 25.88 -21.23
C LEU A 73 22.17 26.53 -21.33
N ASP A 74 21.11 25.74 -21.57
CA ASP A 74 19.73 26.21 -21.50
C ASP A 74 19.26 26.28 -20.04
N ARG A 75 19.17 27.51 -19.50
CA ARG A 75 18.73 27.79 -18.13
C ARG A 75 17.25 28.24 -18.04
N SER A 76 16.44 27.99 -19.06
CA SER A 76 15.05 28.45 -19.10
C SER A 76 14.13 27.74 -18.09
N VAL A 77 13.86 28.42 -16.97
CA VAL A 77 13.10 27.90 -15.80
C VAL A 77 11.61 27.57 -16.08
N LYS A 78 11.11 27.83 -17.30
CA LYS A 78 9.71 27.56 -17.69
C LYS A 78 9.49 26.17 -18.31
N ARG A 79 10.54 25.37 -18.51
CA ARG A 79 10.43 23.97 -18.91
C ARG A 79 10.26 23.11 -17.66
N TRP A 80 9.09 22.47 -17.51
CA TRP A 80 8.89 21.42 -16.52
C TRP A 80 9.96 20.34 -16.69
N ASP A 81 10.48 19.80 -15.59
CA ASP A 81 11.55 18.79 -15.60
C ASP A 81 11.03 17.42 -16.08
N ASN A 82 10.78 17.35 -17.38
CA ASN A 82 10.61 16.11 -18.12
C ASN A 82 11.96 15.38 -18.16
N VAL A 83 11.93 14.05 -18.35
CA VAL A 83 13.15 13.22 -18.48
C VAL A 83 14.09 13.70 -19.60
N SER A 84 13.58 14.50 -20.55
CA SER A 84 14.34 15.16 -21.61
C SER A 84 15.07 16.46 -21.22
N SER A 85 14.84 17.04 -20.04
CA SER A 85 15.61 18.23 -19.56
C SER A 85 16.99 17.84 -19.03
N ARG A 86 17.15 16.59 -18.60
CA ARG A 86 18.47 16.03 -18.27
C ARG A 86 19.28 15.90 -19.55
N ILE A 87 20.50 16.42 -19.55
CA ILE A 87 21.46 16.27 -20.65
C ILE A 87 21.88 14.79 -20.70
N VAL A 88 21.10 13.95 -21.40
CA VAL A 88 21.42 12.54 -21.67
C VAL A 88 22.53 12.52 -22.73
N ASN A 89 23.73 12.88 -22.30
CA ASN A 89 24.86 13.18 -23.18
C ASN A 89 25.36 11.96 -23.99
N ARG A 90 24.85 10.76 -23.66
CA ARG A 90 24.88 9.57 -24.51
C ARG A 90 23.58 8.80 -24.33
N TYR A 91 22.65 8.91 -25.29
CA TYR A 91 21.80 7.76 -25.60
C TYR A 91 22.73 6.68 -26.16
N GLN A 92 23.26 5.82 -25.29
CA GLN A 92 23.68 4.50 -25.74
C GLN A 92 22.42 3.80 -26.23
N GLN A 93 22.18 3.88 -27.53
CA GLN A 93 21.12 3.17 -28.20
C GLN A 93 21.42 1.69 -27.99
N TYR A 94 20.77 1.08 -26.99
CA TYR A 94 20.93 -0.34 -26.70
C TYR A 94 20.41 -1.10 -27.91
N ARG A 95 21.34 -1.49 -28.79
CA ARG A 95 21.12 -2.43 -29.87
C ARG A 95 21.33 -3.80 -29.24
N PRO A 96 20.27 -4.53 -28.85
CA PRO A 96 20.43 -5.91 -28.40
C PRO A 96 21.21 -6.67 -29.47
N GLY A 97 22.22 -7.42 -29.05
CA GLY A 97 22.91 -8.33 -29.97
C GLY A 97 21.88 -9.29 -30.58
N LYS A 98 22.09 -9.72 -31.83
CA LYS A 98 21.14 -10.58 -32.59
C LYS A 98 20.65 -11.85 -31.86
N ASN A 99 21.31 -12.24 -30.77
CA ASN A 99 21.04 -13.44 -29.99
C ASN A 99 20.37 -13.17 -28.62
N ASP A 100 19.91 -11.95 -28.33
CA ASP A 100 19.19 -11.67 -27.07
C ASP A 100 17.86 -12.46 -27.03
N MET A 101 17.81 -13.44 -26.14
CA MET A 101 16.72 -14.41 -25.98
C MET A 101 15.36 -13.72 -25.75
N LEU A 102 15.34 -12.59 -25.06
CA LEU A 102 14.11 -11.84 -24.81
C LEU A 102 13.56 -11.24 -26.11
N THR A 103 14.43 -10.62 -26.92
CA THR A 103 14.02 -10.03 -28.20
C THR A 103 13.58 -11.09 -29.20
N ASN A 104 14.25 -12.24 -29.25
CA ASN A 104 13.85 -13.35 -30.11
C ASN A 104 12.51 -13.98 -29.66
N ALA A 105 12.25 -14.07 -28.35
CA ALA A 105 10.94 -14.50 -27.84
C ALA A 105 9.82 -13.50 -28.16
N LEU A 106 10.08 -12.19 -28.04
CA LEU A 106 9.13 -11.13 -28.37
C LEU A 106 8.83 -11.06 -29.87
N LEU A 107 9.86 -11.14 -30.73
CA LEU A 107 9.70 -11.19 -32.19
C LEU A 107 8.94 -12.44 -32.64
N LYS A 108 9.23 -13.62 -32.06
CA LYS A 108 8.47 -14.85 -32.33
C LYS A 108 6.99 -14.71 -31.93
N ARG A 109 6.71 -14.08 -30.78
CA ARG A 109 5.33 -13.81 -30.34
C ARG A 109 4.62 -12.78 -31.24
N PHE A 110 5.32 -11.75 -31.69
CA PHE A 110 4.80 -10.75 -32.60
C PHE A 110 4.48 -11.35 -33.98
N HIS A 111 5.37 -12.17 -34.55
CA HIS A 111 5.10 -12.88 -35.80
C HIS A 111 3.96 -13.90 -35.68
N ASN A 112 3.83 -14.62 -34.56
CA ASN A 112 2.67 -15.48 -34.31
C ASN A 112 1.36 -14.67 -34.29
N LEU A 113 1.32 -13.53 -33.59
CA LEU A 113 0.16 -12.64 -33.57
C LEU A 113 -0.14 -12.06 -34.96
N GLN A 114 0.89 -11.71 -35.74
CA GLN A 114 0.73 -11.20 -37.10
C GLN A 114 0.26 -12.27 -38.09
N ALA A 115 0.63 -13.55 -37.89
CA ALA A 115 0.09 -14.67 -38.65
C ALA A 115 -1.41 -14.86 -38.36
N ILE A 116 -1.79 -14.87 -37.07
CA ILE A 116 -3.21 -14.93 -36.64
C ILE A 116 -4.00 -13.73 -37.21
N ALA A 117 -3.42 -12.53 -37.23
CA ALA A 117 -4.06 -11.33 -37.77
C ALA A 117 -4.15 -11.29 -39.31
N LYS A 118 -3.39 -12.14 -40.03
CA LYS A 118 -3.43 -12.24 -41.50
C LYS A 118 -4.46 -13.22 -42.04
N GLU A 119 -5.04 -14.07 -41.18
CA GLU A 119 -6.14 -14.98 -41.54
C GLU A 119 -7.47 -14.65 -40.81
N PRO A 120 -7.95 -13.39 -40.81
CA PRO A 120 -9.14 -12.99 -40.06
C PRO A 120 -10.42 -13.71 -40.54
N GLY A 121 -10.44 -14.16 -41.80
CA GLY A 121 -11.59 -14.86 -42.40
C GLY A 121 -11.88 -16.22 -41.78
N GLN A 122 -10.87 -16.97 -41.30
CA GLN A 122 -11.07 -18.35 -40.84
C GLN A 122 -11.59 -18.44 -39.39
N TRP A 123 -11.32 -17.43 -38.56
CA TRP A 123 -11.90 -17.30 -37.22
C TRP A 123 -13.29 -16.68 -37.26
N MET A 124 -13.46 -15.56 -37.99
CA MET A 124 -14.77 -14.91 -38.12
C MET A 124 -15.81 -15.82 -38.80
N GLY A 125 -15.40 -16.63 -39.79
CA GLY A 125 -16.28 -17.59 -40.46
C GLY A 125 -16.72 -18.79 -39.61
N ARG A 126 -16.24 -18.93 -38.37
CA ARG A 126 -16.67 -19.98 -37.41
C ARG A 126 -17.60 -19.46 -36.31
N LEU A 127 -17.80 -18.15 -36.22
CA LEU A 127 -18.70 -17.54 -35.25
C LEU A 127 -20.07 -17.33 -35.88
N THR A 128 -21.14 -17.79 -35.23
CA THR A 128 -22.49 -17.53 -35.71
C THR A 128 -22.86 -16.06 -35.49
N LEU A 129 -23.78 -15.52 -36.30
CA LEU A 129 -24.24 -14.13 -36.18
C LEU A 129 -24.63 -13.73 -34.73
N PRO A 130 -25.33 -14.57 -33.94
CA PRO A 130 -25.60 -14.28 -32.52
C PRO A 130 -24.34 -14.23 -31.64
N GLN A 131 -23.32 -15.06 -31.91
CA GLN A 131 -22.07 -15.05 -31.16
C GLN A 131 -21.25 -13.79 -31.45
N LEU A 132 -21.22 -13.33 -32.71
CA LEU A 132 -20.60 -12.06 -33.10
C LEU A 132 -21.31 -10.86 -32.46
N TRP A 133 -22.63 -10.87 -32.43
CA TRP A 133 -23.42 -9.81 -31.78
C TRP A 133 -23.20 -9.75 -30.27
N ASN A 134 -23.21 -10.91 -29.59
CA ASN A 134 -22.88 -11.01 -28.16
C ASN A 134 -21.44 -10.54 -27.87
N ALA A 135 -20.47 -10.92 -28.71
CA ALA A 135 -19.09 -10.46 -28.58
C ALA A 135 -18.96 -8.94 -28.77
N SER A 136 -19.72 -8.35 -29.70
CA SER A 136 -19.80 -6.90 -29.91
C SER A 136 -20.35 -6.17 -28.68
N MET A 137 -21.42 -6.67 -28.07
CA MET A 137 -21.98 -6.09 -26.83
C MET A 137 -21.01 -6.17 -25.66
N VAL A 138 -20.35 -7.31 -25.45
CA VAL A 138 -19.32 -7.46 -24.40
C VAL A 138 -18.13 -6.52 -24.67
N ALA A 139 -17.69 -6.38 -25.92
CA ALA A 139 -16.62 -5.45 -26.29
C ALA A 139 -17.02 -3.99 -26.04
N ALA A 140 -18.24 -3.59 -26.38
CA ALA A 140 -18.75 -2.24 -26.13
C ALA A 140 -18.78 -1.89 -24.64
N VAL A 141 -19.24 -2.82 -23.78
CA VAL A 141 -19.23 -2.64 -22.31
C VAL A 141 -17.81 -2.49 -21.78
N LEU A 142 -16.88 -3.34 -22.21
CA LEU A 142 -15.47 -3.28 -21.78
C LEU A 142 -14.79 -1.98 -22.25
N ILE A 143 -15.02 -1.55 -23.49
CA ILE A 143 -14.53 -0.27 -24.01
C ILE A 143 -15.15 0.91 -23.26
N GLY A 144 -16.44 0.83 -22.89
CA GLY A 144 -17.12 1.84 -22.05
C GLY A 144 -16.52 1.96 -20.66
N MET A 145 -16.25 0.83 -19.99
CA MET A 145 -15.59 0.81 -18.68
C MET A 145 -14.16 1.39 -18.74
N VAL A 146 -13.36 0.97 -19.73
CA VAL A 146 -11.99 1.48 -19.90
C VAL A 146 -12.00 2.96 -20.27
N SER A 147 -12.82 3.40 -21.24
CA SER A 147 -12.89 4.80 -21.66
C SER A 147 -13.34 5.72 -20.52
N MET A 148 -14.31 5.31 -19.69
CA MET A 148 -14.66 6.03 -18.47
C MET A 148 -13.47 6.17 -17.51
N THR A 149 -12.68 5.12 -17.26
CA THR A 149 -11.49 5.25 -16.40
C THR A 149 -10.45 6.24 -16.95
N PHE A 150 -10.26 6.30 -18.28
CA PHE A 150 -9.40 7.30 -18.91
C PHE A 150 -9.99 8.72 -18.81
N ILE A 151 -11.29 8.90 -19.06
CA ILE A 151 -11.99 10.19 -18.92
C ILE A 151 -11.84 10.73 -17.50
N TYR A 152 -12.13 9.92 -16.47
CA TYR A 152 -11.98 10.36 -15.08
C TYR A 152 -10.53 10.68 -14.67
N GLN A 153 -9.54 9.97 -15.22
CA GLN A 153 -8.13 10.24 -14.91
C GLN A 153 -7.57 11.47 -15.61
N TYR A 154 -7.96 11.75 -16.86
CA TYR A 154 -7.36 12.80 -17.69
C TYR A 154 -8.18 14.09 -17.76
N LEU A 155 -9.50 14.03 -17.65
CA LEU A 155 -10.40 15.21 -17.74
C LEU A 155 -10.93 15.66 -16.37
N GLY A 156 -10.74 14.85 -15.33
CA GLY A 156 -11.15 15.15 -13.95
C GLY A 156 -12.66 15.16 -13.75
N GLN A 157 -13.09 15.46 -12.51
CA GLN A 157 -14.50 15.42 -12.11
C GLN A 157 -15.38 16.50 -12.78
N GLY A 158 -14.78 17.45 -13.51
CA GLY A 158 -15.50 18.51 -14.25
C GLY A 158 -16.13 18.06 -15.57
N ALA A 159 -15.81 16.87 -16.07
CA ALA A 159 -16.35 16.34 -17.34
C ALA A 159 -17.70 15.60 -17.19
N SER A 160 -18.33 15.64 -16.02
CA SER A 160 -19.69 15.11 -15.83
C SER A 160 -20.72 16.11 -16.35
N ALA A 161 -21.49 15.72 -17.36
CA ALA A 161 -22.64 16.52 -17.79
C ALA A 161 -23.64 16.67 -16.62
N LYS A 162 -24.08 17.90 -16.34
CA LYS A 162 -25.16 18.16 -15.38
C LYS A 162 -26.49 17.68 -15.98
N THR A 163 -26.90 16.47 -15.64
CA THR A 163 -28.33 16.12 -15.62
C THR A 163 -28.95 16.76 -14.39
N ASN A 164 -29.77 17.79 -14.59
CA ASN A 164 -30.50 18.43 -13.50
C ASN A 164 -31.55 17.46 -12.95
N GLU A 165 -31.59 17.27 -11.63
CA GLU A 165 -32.67 16.55 -10.97
C GLU A 165 -33.96 17.37 -10.98
N SER A 166 -34.98 16.87 -11.68
CA SER A 166 -36.37 17.14 -11.30
C SER A 166 -37.32 16.09 -11.86
N THR A 167 -38.24 15.63 -10.99
CA THR A 167 -39.41 14.75 -11.21
C THR A 167 -39.20 13.29 -11.62
N PRO A 168 -39.89 12.33 -10.95
CA PRO A 168 -39.86 10.92 -11.31
C PRO A 168 -40.67 10.65 -12.58
N ILE A 169 -40.10 9.87 -13.51
CA ILE A 169 -40.77 9.50 -14.76
C ILE A 169 -41.78 8.39 -14.47
N HIS A 170 -43.04 8.78 -14.22
CA HIS A 170 -44.17 7.92 -14.58
C HIS A 170 -44.26 7.91 -16.11
N LEU A 171 -43.98 6.76 -16.74
CA LEU A 171 -44.21 6.58 -18.17
C LEU A 171 -45.71 6.55 -18.46
N ALA A 172 -46.27 7.73 -18.79
CA ALA A 172 -47.54 7.84 -19.47
C ALA A 172 -47.39 7.43 -20.95
N ALA A 173 -48.45 6.83 -21.49
CA ALA A 173 -48.47 6.26 -22.83
C ALA A 173 -48.16 7.30 -23.93
N ILE A 174 -47.41 6.87 -24.95
CA ILE A 174 -47.42 7.50 -26.27
C ILE A 174 -48.05 6.50 -27.24
N ASP A 175 -49.13 6.93 -27.88
CA ASP A 175 -49.95 6.16 -28.79
C ASP A 175 -49.22 5.86 -30.11
N SER A 176 -49.63 4.78 -30.78
CA SER A 176 -49.00 4.27 -31.98
C SER A 176 -49.40 5.03 -33.24
N LYS A 177 -48.44 5.22 -34.16
CA LYS A 177 -48.51 4.85 -35.60
C LYS A 177 -47.38 5.51 -36.39
N THR A 178 -46.59 4.69 -37.09
CA THR A 178 -46.44 4.71 -38.56
C THR A 178 -45.54 3.54 -38.97
N ASP A 179 -45.95 2.76 -39.96
CA ASP A 179 -45.25 1.57 -40.45
C ASP A 179 -43.90 1.87 -41.13
N SER A 180 -42.89 1.05 -40.84
CA SER A 180 -42.02 0.50 -41.89
C SER A 180 -41.29 -0.77 -41.45
N LYS A 181 -41.36 -1.78 -42.32
CA LYS A 181 -40.93 -3.16 -42.06
C LYS A 181 -39.41 -3.28 -41.98
N ASN A 182 -38.91 -3.68 -40.81
CA ASN A 182 -37.80 -4.62 -40.66
C ASN A 182 -37.77 -5.11 -39.20
N GLU A 183 -38.55 -6.15 -38.90
CA GLU A 183 -38.52 -6.82 -37.61
C GLU A 183 -37.17 -7.51 -37.40
N VAL A 184 -36.32 -6.89 -36.61
CA VAL A 184 -35.31 -7.63 -35.85
C VAL A 184 -36.05 -8.33 -34.73
N ALA A 185 -36.42 -9.59 -34.95
CA ALA A 185 -37.07 -10.45 -33.96
C ALA A 185 -36.10 -10.88 -32.84
N PHE A 186 -35.55 -9.91 -32.11
CA PHE A 186 -35.09 -10.14 -30.75
C PHE A 186 -36.30 -9.93 -29.84
N ALA A 187 -37.02 -11.03 -29.61
CA ALA A 187 -38.15 -11.02 -28.70
C ALA A 187 -37.72 -10.52 -27.32
N ASP A 188 -38.46 -9.54 -26.79
CA ASP A 188 -38.52 -9.25 -25.36
C ASP A 188 -39.02 -10.49 -24.61
N LYS A 189 -38.11 -11.44 -24.38
CA LYS A 189 -38.27 -12.37 -23.27
C LYS A 189 -37.83 -11.65 -22.02
N ALA A 190 -38.78 -10.93 -21.43
CA ALA A 190 -38.80 -10.75 -19.99
C ALA A 190 -38.46 -12.10 -19.37
N PHE A 191 -37.39 -12.15 -18.58
CA PHE A 191 -37.12 -13.31 -17.74
C PHE A 191 -38.34 -13.52 -16.87
N ASP A 192 -38.92 -14.73 -16.90
CA ASP A 192 -39.98 -15.06 -15.97
C ASP A 192 -39.46 -14.98 -14.52
N ASP A 193 -40.37 -14.62 -13.61
CA ASP A 193 -40.07 -14.42 -12.19
C ASP A 193 -39.50 -15.71 -11.56
N GLU A 194 -39.89 -16.87 -12.10
CA GLU A 194 -39.40 -18.19 -11.74
C GLU A 194 -37.90 -18.38 -12.06
N THR A 195 -37.45 -17.99 -13.25
CA THR A 195 -36.03 -18.04 -13.64
C THR A 195 -35.20 -17.07 -12.79
N TYR A 196 -35.71 -15.87 -12.50
CA TYR A 196 -35.03 -14.92 -11.61
C TYR A 196 -34.92 -15.46 -10.16
N ALA A 197 -35.98 -16.10 -9.66
CA ALA A 197 -35.98 -16.76 -8.35
C ALA A 197 -34.99 -17.94 -8.31
N TYR A 198 -34.92 -18.74 -9.37
CA TYR A 198 -33.95 -19.83 -9.51
C TYR A 198 -32.51 -19.33 -9.48
N PHE A 199 -32.15 -18.35 -10.33
CA PHE A 199 -30.80 -17.75 -10.31
C PHE A 199 -30.46 -17.12 -8.96
N SER A 200 -31.40 -16.40 -8.35
CA SER A 200 -31.21 -15.78 -7.03
C SER A 200 -30.96 -16.82 -5.94
N ARG A 201 -31.69 -17.93 -5.93
CA ARG A 201 -31.45 -19.06 -5.02
C ARG A 201 -30.08 -19.69 -5.28
N THR A 202 -29.72 -19.96 -6.55
CA THR A 202 -28.42 -20.55 -6.91
C THR A 202 -27.25 -19.66 -6.49
N ILE A 203 -27.32 -18.35 -6.71
CA ILE A 203 -26.30 -17.39 -6.27
C ILE A 203 -26.20 -17.38 -4.75
N LYS A 204 -27.33 -17.33 -4.02
CA LYS A 204 -27.35 -17.36 -2.56
C LYS A 204 -26.70 -18.63 -1.99
N THR A 205 -27.04 -19.80 -2.52
CA THR A 205 -26.43 -21.08 -2.11
C THR A 205 -24.94 -21.14 -2.44
N LEU A 206 -24.50 -20.58 -3.57
CA LEU A 206 -23.07 -20.45 -3.90
C LEU A 206 -22.32 -19.50 -2.95
N GLU A 207 -22.94 -18.42 -2.50
CA GLU A 207 -22.36 -17.52 -1.49
C GLU A 207 -22.30 -18.14 -0.10
N GLU A 208 -23.35 -18.84 0.31
CA GLU A 208 -23.41 -19.61 1.56
C GLU A 208 -22.32 -20.68 1.58
N THR A 209 -22.23 -21.52 0.54
CA THR A 209 -21.18 -22.54 0.41
C THR A 209 -19.77 -21.94 0.49
N LYS A 210 -19.53 -20.80 -0.18
CA LYS A 210 -18.23 -20.10 -0.13
C LYS A 210 -17.91 -19.53 1.26
N LYS A 211 -18.92 -19.09 2.02
CA LYS A 211 -18.76 -18.63 3.41
C LYS A 211 -18.43 -19.80 4.34
N ASP A 212 -19.13 -20.92 4.19
CA ASP A 212 -18.91 -22.13 4.99
C ASP A 212 -17.51 -22.72 4.75
N GLU A 213 -17.07 -22.80 3.48
CA GLU A 213 -15.70 -23.19 3.14
C GLU A 213 -14.65 -22.24 3.73
N PHE A 214 -14.92 -20.92 3.74
CA PHE A 214 -14.01 -19.92 4.27
C PHE A 214 -13.92 -20.00 5.80
N GLU A 215 -15.06 -20.18 6.47
CA GLU A 215 -15.14 -20.43 7.91
C GLU A 215 -14.38 -21.70 8.29
N ALA A 216 -14.60 -22.82 7.58
CA ALA A 216 -13.89 -24.07 7.84
C ALA A 216 -12.37 -23.92 7.70
N ARG A 217 -11.90 -23.21 6.67
CA ARG A 217 -10.47 -22.87 6.49
C ARG A 217 -9.90 -22.02 7.62
N ILE A 218 -10.65 -21.04 8.13
CA ILE A 218 -10.24 -20.26 9.30
C ILE A 218 -10.18 -21.15 10.54
N ARG A 219 -11.24 -21.93 10.82
CA ARG A 219 -11.33 -22.80 12.00
C ARG A 219 -10.18 -23.79 12.09
N GLU A 220 -9.82 -24.44 10.98
CA GLU A 220 -8.69 -25.36 10.97
C GLU A 220 -7.35 -24.62 11.15
N MET A 221 -7.20 -23.42 10.59
CA MET A 221 -5.98 -22.61 10.75
C MET A 221 -5.73 -22.16 12.20
N VAL A 222 -6.78 -21.83 12.96
CA VAL A 222 -6.68 -21.33 14.34
C VAL A 222 -7.03 -22.37 15.41
N LYS A 223 -7.09 -23.64 15.02
CA LYS A 223 -7.42 -24.77 15.89
C LYS A 223 -6.44 -24.88 17.06
N GLY A 224 -6.97 -24.92 18.29
CA GLY A 224 -6.17 -24.96 19.52
C GLY A 224 -5.72 -23.59 20.05
N TYR A 225 -6.08 -22.48 19.39
CA TYR A 225 -5.72 -21.12 19.80
C TYR A 225 -6.93 -20.34 20.36
N PRO A 226 -6.74 -19.39 21.31
CA PRO A 226 -7.84 -18.60 21.88
C PRO A 226 -8.69 -17.79 20.88
N ILE A 227 -8.14 -17.45 19.70
CA ILE A 227 -8.93 -16.81 18.62
C ILE A 227 -9.97 -17.74 17.98
N ALA A 228 -9.91 -19.07 18.20
CA ALA A 228 -10.91 -20.01 17.68
C ALA A 228 -12.33 -19.66 18.17
N GLU A 229 -12.45 -19.17 19.40
CA GLU A 229 -13.73 -18.69 19.97
C GLU A 229 -14.22 -17.39 19.33
N MET A 230 -13.34 -16.63 18.68
CA MET A 230 -13.69 -15.38 17.99
C MET A 230 -14.16 -15.60 16.54
N VAL A 231 -13.93 -16.77 15.96
CA VAL A 231 -14.24 -17.07 14.55
C VAL A 231 -15.68 -16.71 14.15
N PRO A 232 -16.75 -17.03 14.94
CA PRO A 232 -18.13 -16.66 14.60
C PRO A 232 -18.37 -15.16 14.41
N TYR A 233 -17.52 -14.29 14.97
CA TYR A 233 -17.60 -12.84 14.79
C TYR A 233 -16.72 -12.35 13.64
N ILE A 234 -15.62 -13.06 13.36
CA ILE A 234 -14.66 -12.76 12.29
C ILE A 234 -15.28 -13.08 10.92
N VAL A 235 -16.00 -14.20 10.78
CA VAL A 235 -16.63 -14.62 9.51
C VAL A 235 -17.85 -13.76 9.11
N LYS A 236 -18.43 -13.00 10.05
CA LYS A 236 -19.44 -11.97 9.75
C LYS A 236 -18.86 -10.77 8.99
N GLN A 237 -17.53 -10.58 9.02
CA GLN A 237 -16.85 -9.48 8.33
C GLN A 237 -16.60 -9.83 6.86
N ASP A 238 -16.30 -8.81 6.05
CA ASP A 238 -15.84 -9.01 4.67
C ASP A 238 -14.63 -9.97 4.59
N LYS A 239 -14.54 -10.80 3.53
CA LYS A 239 -13.50 -11.83 3.37
C LYS A 239 -12.08 -11.25 3.50
N LEU A 240 -11.83 -10.05 2.97
CA LEU A 240 -10.53 -9.38 3.05
C LEU A 240 -10.23 -8.91 4.47
N VAL A 241 -11.23 -8.34 5.16
CA VAL A 241 -11.12 -7.89 6.56
C VAL A 241 -10.90 -9.09 7.48
N ALA A 242 -11.64 -10.18 7.30
CA ALA A 242 -11.46 -11.44 8.02
C ALA A 242 -10.06 -12.05 7.79
N ALA A 243 -9.56 -12.04 6.55
CA ALA A 243 -8.20 -12.48 6.25
C ALA A 243 -7.14 -11.62 6.96
N PHE A 244 -7.30 -10.29 7.00
CA PHE A 244 -6.42 -9.41 7.78
C PHE A 244 -6.53 -9.65 9.29
N LEU A 245 -7.73 -9.85 9.83
CA LEU A 245 -7.94 -10.15 11.26
C LEU A 245 -7.13 -11.39 11.68
N ILE A 246 -7.26 -12.51 10.97
CA ILE A 246 -6.54 -13.75 11.31
C ILE A 246 -5.02 -13.60 11.12
N SER A 247 -4.59 -12.90 10.06
CA SER A 247 -3.17 -12.76 9.72
C SER A 247 -2.42 -11.83 10.67
N ILE A 248 -3.02 -10.69 11.03
CA ILE A 248 -2.47 -9.75 12.02
C ILE A 248 -2.47 -10.39 13.41
N ALA A 249 -3.52 -11.14 13.77
CA ALA A 249 -3.57 -11.82 15.07
C ALA A 249 -2.45 -12.86 15.23
N LYS A 250 -2.10 -13.61 14.17
CA LYS A 250 -0.94 -14.52 14.24
C LYS A 250 0.34 -13.75 14.53
N LYS A 251 0.49 -12.57 13.93
CA LYS A 251 1.71 -11.79 14.04
C LYS A 251 1.87 -11.07 15.38
N GLU A 252 0.79 -10.51 15.92
CA GLU A 252 0.86 -9.66 17.12
C GLU A 252 0.73 -10.45 18.43
N SER A 253 0.03 -11.60 18.43
CA SER A 253 -0.25 -12.37 19.66
C SER A 253 -0.07 -13.89 19.51
N GLY A 254 0.38 -14.39 18.36
CA GLY A 254 0.43 -15.83 18.11
C GLY A 254 -0.94 -16.49 17.89
N TRP A 255 -2.02 -15.71 17.66
CA TRP A 255 -3.44 -16.08 17.79
C TRP A 255 -3.99 -16.15 19.24
N GLY A 256 -3.36 -15.42 20.16
CA GLY A 256 -3.75 -15.37 21.58
C GLY A 256 -2.85 -16.18 22.52
N GLU A 257 -1.69 -16.66 22.06
CA GLU A 257 -0.64 -17.22 22.93
C GLU A 257 -0.01 -16.14 23.82
N HIS A 258 0.05 -14.90 23.33
CA HIS A 258 0.64 -13.76 23.99
C HIS A 258 -0.35 -12.60 24.01
N VAL A 259 -1.06 -12.42 25.12
CA VAL A 259 -2.15 -11.46 25.27
C VAL A 259 -1.82 -10.42 26.34
N PRO A 260 -2.26 -9.16 26.17
CA PRO A 260 -2.25 -8.22 27.27
C PRO A 260 -3.26 -8.68 28.32
N VAL A 261 -2.92 -8.50 29.60
CA VAL A 261 -3.79 -8.88 30.72
C VAL A 261 -4.20 -7.68 31.55
N LEU A 262 -5.36 -7.78 32.20
CA LEU A 262 -5.82 -6.86 33.22
C LEU A 262 -6.31 -7.66 34.43
N ASN A 263 -5.70 -7.45 35.60
CA ASN A 263 -5.99 -8.21 36.82
C ASN A 263 -5.96 -9.74 36.63
N GLY A 264 -4.99 -10.23 35.84
CA GLY A 264 -4.82 -11.65 35.53
C GLY A 264 -5.82 -12.22 34.50
N ARG A 265 -6.69 -11.41 33.92
CA ARG A 265 -7.67 -11.82 32.90
C ARG A 265 -7.22 -11.41 31.51
N ASP A 266 -7.57 -12.20 30.49
CA ASP A 266 -7.37 -11.87 29.09
C ASP A 266 -8.21 -10.64 28.70
N CYS A 267 -7.58 -9.72 27.98
CA CYS A 267 -8.18 -8.49 27.44
C CYS A 267 -8.76 -8.64 26.02
N PHE A 268 -8.75 -9.86 25.46
CA PHE A 268 -9.25 -10.21 24.12
C PHE A 268 -8.57 -9.45 22.96
N ASN A 269 -7.39 -8.86 23.20
CA ASN A 269 -6.70 -8.00 22.25
C ASN A 269 -5.56 -8.73 21.55
N TYR A 270 -5.91 -9.47 20.50
CA TYR A 270 -4.97 -10.33 19.78
C TYR A 270 -4.23 -9.61 18.64
N TRP A 271 -4.56 -8.34 18.38
CA TRP A 271 -4.07 -7.54 17.25
C TRP A 271 -3.13 -6.39 17.65
N GLY A 272 -2.73 -6.33 18.93
CA GLY A 272 -1.88 -5.26 19.44
C GLY A 272 -2.55 -3.88 19.44
N TYR A 273 -3.89 -3.82 19.45
CA TYR A 273 -4.63 -2.56 19.35
C TYR A 273 -4.38 -1.64 20.56
N ARG A 274 -4.29 -0.33 20.33
CA ARG A 274 -3.95 0.71 21.33
C ARG A 274 -4.91 1.90 21.31
N GLY A 275 -6.19 1.65 21.05
CA GLY A 275 -7.23 2.66 21.25
C GLY A 275 -7.44 2.92 22.74
N ILE A 276 -7.52 4.19 23.14
CA ILE A 276 -7.76 4.58 24.54
C ILE A 276 -9.19 4.16 24.92
N ARG A 277 -9.33 3.41 26.01
CA ARG A 277 -10.60 3.03 26.64
C ARG A 277 -10.49 3.15 28.16
N LYS A 278 -11.63 3.00 28.86
CA LYS A 278 -11.68 2.94 30.34
C LYS A 278 -10.84 1.79 30.91
N LEU A 279 -10.79 0.66 30.21
CA LEU A 279 -9.99 -0.51 30.58
C LEU A 279 -8.79 -0.61 29.64
N MET A 280 -7.59 -0.63 30.22
CA MET A 280 -6.32 -0.75 29.51
C MET A 280 -5.53 -1.90 30.13
N GLY A 281 -5.06 -2.83 29.31
CA GLY A 281 -4.19 -3.92 29.73
C GLY A 281 -2.71 -3.52 29.77
N THR A 282 -1.87 -4.49 30.12
CA THR A 282 -0.41 -4.36 30.12
C THR A 282 0.13 -3.74 28.81
N GLY A 283 1.12 -2.83 28.94
CA GLY A 283 1.80 -2.22 27.78
C GLY A 283 0.97 -1.16 27.03
N GLY A 284 -0.10 -0.64 27.63
CA GLY A 284 -0.96 0.37 26.99
C GLY A 284 -1.85 -0.18 25.87
N HIS A 285 -2.07 -1.49 25.87
CA HIS A 285 -2.99 -2.14 24.95
C HIS A 285 -4.44 -2.01 25.43
N THR A 286 -5.37 -1.84 24.50
CA THR A 286 -6.80 -1.78 24.81
C THR A 286 -7.25 -3.07 25.50
N CYS A 287 -8.06 -2.97 26.55
CA CYS A 287 -8.78 -4.10 27.11
C CYS A 287 -10.24 -4.03 26.63
N PHE A 288 -10.72 -5.08 25.96
CA PHE A 288 -12.07 -5.13 25.40
C PHE A 288 -13.04 -5.78 26.39
N ASP A 289 -14.31 -5.40 26.32
CA ASP A 289 -15.33 -5.88 27.25
C ASP A 289 -15.80 -7.31 26.89
N SER A 290 -15.65 -7.70 25.62
CA SER A 290 -15.95 -9.06 25.14
C SER A 290 -15.15 -9.44 23.88
N ARG A 291 -15.17 -10.72 23.52
CA ARG A 291 -14.64 -11.25 22.25
C ARG A 291 -15.31 -10.61 21.03
N GLU A 292 -16.62 -10.30 21.12
CA GLU A 292 -17.36 -9.65 20.03
C GLU A 292 -16.98 -8.18 19.89
N ASP A 293 -16.90 -7.42 20.99
CA ASP A 293 -16.44 -6.02 21.01
C ASP A 293 -15.00 -5.86 20.47
N ALA A 294 -14.11 -6.80 20.82
CA ALA A 294 -12.75 -6.86 20.30
C ALA A 294 -12.73 -7.01 18.77
N VAL A 295 -13.42 -8.04 18.25
CA VAL A 295 -13.50 -8.29 16.80
C VAL A 295 -14.17 -7.13 16.08
N GLU A 296 -15.30 -6.63 16.57
CA GLU A 296 -16.06 -5.56 15.92
C GLU A 296 -15.25 -4.25 15.86
N THR A 297 -14.58 -3.87 16.95
CA THR A 297 -13.75 -2.66 17.01
C THR A 297 -12.55 -2.75 16.05
N VAL A 298 -11.84 -3.88 16.05
CA VAL A 298 -10.67 -4.08 15.17
C VAL A 298 -11.12 -4.21 13.72
N ALA A 299 -12.22 -4.93 13.43
CA ALA A 299 -12.81 -5.05 12.11
C ALA A 299 -13.24 -3.69 11.54
N LYS A 300 -13.91 -2.84 12.34
CA LYS A 300 -14.26 -1.45 11.95
C LYS A 300 -13.00 -0.67 11.55
N ARG A 301 -11.91 -0.77 12.32
CA ARG A 301 -10.64 -0.09 12.00
C ARG A 301 -9.97 -0.63 10.74
N ILE A 302 -9.88 -1.95 10.57
CA ILE A 302 -9.31 -2.58 9.37
C ILE A 302 -10.16 -2.26 8.13
N SER A 303 -11.49 -2.34 8.25
CA SER A 303 -12.44 -1.98 7.20
C SER A 303 -12.27 -0.53 6.73
N PHE A 304 -12.07 0.43 7.65
CA PHE A 304 -11.73 1.81 7.28
C PHE A 304 -10.40 1.92 6.51
N LEU A 305 -9.37 1.19 6.94
CA LEU A 305 -8.06 1.17 6.25
C LEU A 305 -8.16 0.55 4.84
N VAL A 306 -8.93 -0.54 4.70
CA VAL A 306 -9.19 -1.20 3.41
C VAL A 306 -10.03 -0.30 2.50
N SER A 307 -11.20 0.16 2.96
CA SER A 307 -12.20 0.84 2.14
C SER A 307 -11.85 2.30 1.83
N SER A 308 -11.45 3.08 2.84
CA SER A 308 -11.21 4.53 2.73
C SER A 308 -9.77 4.87 2.35
N LYS A 309 -8.79 4.04 2.74
CA LYS A 309 -7.36 4.25 2.42
C LYS A 309 -6.82 3.30 1.34
N LYS A 310 -7.66 2.39 0.80
CA LYS A 310 -7.31 1.41 -0.25
C LYS A 310 -6.09 0.54 0.10
N LEU A 311 -5.91 0.27 1.41
CA LEU A 311 -4.84 -0.57 1.95
C LEU A 311 -5.28 -2.05 1.88
N ASN A 312 -5.35 -2.58 0.66
CA ASN A 312 -5.89 -3.91 0.37
C ASN A 312 -4.81 -5.02 0.30
N THR A 313 -3.56 -4.73 0.65
CA THR A 313 -2.47 -5.71 0.67
C THR A 313 -1.64 -5.57 1.96
N PRO A 314 -0.96 -6.65 2.43
CA PRO A 314 -0.11 -6.62 3.63
C PRO A 314 0.96 -5.52 3.61
N GLU A 315 1.57 -5.23 2.47
CA GLU A 315 2.58 -4.18 2.30
C GLU A 315 2.00 -2.80 2.62
N LYS A 316 0.76 -2.54 2.18
CA LYS A 316 0.02 -1.30 2.46
C LYS A 316 -0.52 -1.25 3.88
N MET A 317 -0.86 -2.42 4.44
CA MET A 317 -1.38 -2.56 5.81
C MET A 317 -0.31 -2.33 6.90
N ILE A 318 0.95 -2.11 6.54
CA ILE A 318 2.03 -1.79 7.49
C ILE A 318 1.74 -0.60 8.42
N ILE A 319 0.84 0.31 7.99
CA ILE A 319 0.31 1.40 8.81
C ILE A 319 -0.32 0.90 10.12
N TRP A 320 -0.82 -0.35 10.16
CA TRP A 320 -1.25 -1.00 11.41
C TRP A 320 -0.11 -1.10 12.44
N LYS A 321 1.09 -1.49 11.99
CA LYS A 321 2.23 -1.81 12.87
C LYS A 321 3.01 -0.58 13.35
N CYS A 322 3.12 0.45 12.52
CA CYS A 322 3.95 1.63 12.80
C CYS A 322 3.28 3.00 12.57
N GLY A 323 2.00 3.04 12.21
CA GLY A 323 1.33 4.29 11.88
C GLY A 323 1.93 4.96 10.65
N SER A 324 2.33 6.23 10.79
CA SER A 324 2.96 7.01 9.72
C SER A 324 4.49 6.91 9.67
N ASP A 325 5.16 6.45 10.74
CA ASP A 325 6.62 6.37 10.80
C ASP A 325 7.12 5.04 11.39
N CYS A 326 7.69 4.23 10.50
CA CYS A 326 8.31 2.95 10.86
C CYS A 326 9.68 3.08 11.54
N ASN A 327 10.34 4.24 11.53
CA ASN A 327 11.62 4.44 12.22
C ASN A 327 11.45 4.34 13.74
N ALA A 328 10.39 4.93 14.29
CA ALA A 328 10.04 4.85 15.71
C ALA A 328 9.68 3.43 16.20
N THR A 329 9.49 2.46 15.28
CA THR A 329 8.96 1.12 15.61
C THR A 329 9.89 -0.02 15.15
N GLY A 330 11.22 0.18 15.30
CA GLY A 330 12.23 -0.83 14.94
C GLY A 330 12.71 -0.77 13.48
N GLY A 331 12.38 0.29 12.76
CA GLY A 331 12.88 0.58 11.43
C GLY A 331 12.33 -0.33 10.31
N GLN A 332 12.85 -0.12 9.11
CA GLN A 332 12.34 -0.78 7.90
C GLN A 332 12.54 -2.31 7.89
N ALA A 333 13.52 -2.83 8.65
CA ALA A 333 13.73 -4.27 8.79
C ALA A 333 12.59 -4.95 9.58
N ALA A 334 12.17 -4.35 10.71
CA ALA A 334 11.02 -4.84 11.48
C ALA A 334 9.72 -4.78 10.66
N ALA A 335 9.54 -3.70 9.89
CA ALA A 335 8.41 -3.54 8.98
C ALA A 335 8.36 -4.64 7.90
N ARG A 336 9.48 -4.92 7.22
CA ARG A 336 9.56 -5.98 6.19
C ARG A 336 9.26 -7.37 6.77
N LYS A 337 9.78 -7.68 7.96
CA LYS A 337 9.47 -8.94 8.64
C LYS A 337 7.98 -9.05 8.94
N TRP A 338 7.37 -7.99 9.48
CA TRP A 338 5.93 -7.95 9.76
C TRP A 338 5.09 -8.18 8.50
N ILE A 339 5.41 -7.50 7.39
CA ILE A 339 4.72 -7.67 6.10
C ILE A 339 4.82 -9.13 5.64
N SER A 340 6.01 -9.71 5.65
CA SER A 340 6.23 -11.12 5.23
C SER A 340 5.46 -12.12 6.09
N ASP A 341 5.44 -11.91 7.41
CA ASP A 341 4.73 -12.78 8.34
C ASP A 341 3.20 -12.70 8.12
N VAL A 342 2.64 -11.49 7.95
CA VAL A 342 1.20 -11.28 7.70
C VAL A 342 0.80 -11.80 6.32
N ASP A 343 1.60 -11.55 5.29
CA ASP A 343 1.37 -11.98 3.91
C ASP A 343 1.30 -13.50 3.77
N LEU A 344 2.12 -14.25 4.52
CA LEU A 344 2.12 -15.71 4.53
C LEU A 344 0.75 -16.29 4.94
N TYR A 345 0.07 -15.71 5.92
CA TYR A 345 -1.27 -16.17 6.35
C TYR A 345 -2.38 -15.55 5.50
N PHE A 346 -2.22 -14.30 5.07
CA PHE A 346 -3.17 -13.62 4.22
C PHE A 346 -3.33 -14.35 2.87
N LYS A 347 -2.23 -14.78 2.24
CA LYS A 347 -2.23 -15.60 1.01
C LYS A 347 -2.77 -17.02 1.20
N LYS A 348 -2.88 -17.55 2.43
CA LYS A 348 -3.54 -18.84 2.69
C LYS A 348 -5.07 -18.70 2.70
N LEU A 349 -5.58 -17.54 3.15
CA LEU A 349 -7.02 -17.26 3.27
C LEU A 349 -7.60 -16.57 2.02
N ASN A 350 -6.79 -15.77 1.32
CA ASN A 350 -7.19 -15.01 0.13
C ASN A 350 -6.75 -15.66 -1.20
N LYS A 351 -6.76 -17.00 -1.23
CA LYS A 351 -6.79 -17.81 -2.46
C LYS A 351 -8.22 -18.02 -2.94
#